data_AF-A0A6P1D1L1-F1
#
_entry.id   AF-A0A6P1D1L1-F1
#
_cell.length_a   1.000
_cell.length_b   1.000
_cell.length_c   1.000
_cell.angle_alpha   90.00
_cell.angle_beta   90.00
_cell.angle_gamma   90.00
#
_symmetry.space_group_name_H-M   'P 1'
#
loop_
_entity.id
_entity.type
_entity.pdbx_description
1 polymer ?
#
loop_
_entity_poly.entity_id
_entity_poly.type
_entity_poly.pdbx_seq_one_letter_code
_entity_poly.pdbx_strand_id
1 'polypeptide(L)'
;MVLDHNSPEMRKQANAERAAAEPAYARSEGDPDWERDFEEMFGKAANRARGQWMRRIHDRKVNYTGIGDDRNTAGDYSDISAAKFDDTDIDGAGNVRRSGPKK
;
A
#
# COMPACT_ATOMS: atom_id res chain seq x y z
N MET A 1 -13.23 -25.57 20.60
CA MET A 1 -13.33 -24.55 19.53
C MET A 1 -12.37 -23.45 19.93
N VAL A 2 -11.20 -23.39 19.31
CA VAL A 2 -10.19 -22.36 19.57
C VAL A 2 -10.62 -21.16 18.72
N LEU A 3 -10.90 -20.03 19.35
CA LEU A 3 -11.08 -18.76 18.63
C LEU A 3 -9.73 -18.43 18.01
N ASP A 4 -9.65 -18.48 16.69
CA ASP A 4 -8.41 -18.29 15.97
C ASP A 4 -8.10 -16.79 15.97
N HIS A 5 -7.31 -16.33 16.94
CA HIS A 5 -6.98 -14.92 17.18
C HIS A 5 -6.00 -14.36 16.13
N ASN A 6 -6.30 -14.56 14.84
CA ASN A 6 -5.48 -14.10 13.72
C ASN A 6 -5.79 -12.66 13.28
N SER A 7 -6.90 -12.06 13.74
CA SER A 7 -7.26 -10.69 13.37
C SER A 7 -6.26 -9.61 13.83
N PRO A 8 -5.62 -9.69 15.03
CA PRO A 8 -4.60 -8.73 15.41
C PRO A 8 -3.33 -8.85 14.57
N GLU A 9 -2.94 -10.07 14.18
CA GLU A 9 -1.78 -10.30 13.31
C GLU A 9 -2.06 -9.80 11.88
N MET A 10 -3.28 -9.97 11.37
CA MET A 10 -3.70 -9.40 10.08
C MET A 10 -3.66 -7.87 10.08
N ARG A 11 -4.09 -7.22 11.17
CA ARG A 11 -3.98 -5.75 11.32
C ARG A 11 -2.53 -5.27 11.41
N LYS A 12 -1.65 -6.03 12.07
CA LYS A 12 -0.21 -5.74 12.08
C LYS A 12 0.37 -5.84 10.67
N GLN A 13 0.00 -6.88 9.92
CA GLN A 13 0.40 -7.02 8.52
C GLN A 13 -0.14 -5.85 7.68
N ALA A 14 -1.40 -5.44 7.87
CA ALA A 14 -1.99 -4.32 7.16
C ALA A 14 -1.17 -3.03 7.35
N ASN A 15 -0.81 -2.71 8.60
CA ASN A 15 0.03 -1.56 8.91
C ASN A 15 1.43 -1.67 8.33
N ALA A 16 2.02 -2.88 8.33
CA ALA A 16 3.34 -3.11 7.74
C ALA A 16 3.34 -2.91 6.22
N GLU A 17 2.30 -3.37 5.52
CA GLU A 17 2.15 -3.17 4.07
C GLU A 17 1.98 -1.69 3.73
N ARG A 18 1.13 -0.95 4.46
CA ARG A 18 0.97 0.50 4.25
C ARG A 18 2.27 1.27 4.54
N ALA A 19 2.99 0.92 5.61
CA ALA A 19 4.30 1.52 5.89
C ALA A 19 5.34 1.19 4.79
N ALA A 20 5.27 0.01 4.19
CA ALA A 20 6.12 -0.38 3.07
C ALA A 20 5.76 0.33 1.74
N ALA A 21 4.61 1.00 1.66
CA ALA A 21 4.24 1.83 0.52
C ALA A 21 4.99 3.18 0.50
N GLU A 22 5.30 3.78 1.66
CA GLU A 22 5.95 5.10 1.75
C GLU A 22 7.29 5.17 0.99
N PRO A 23 8.21 4.20 1.10
CA PRO A 23 9.45 4.22 0.34
C PRO A 23 9.24 4.14 -1.18
N ALA A 24 8.16 3.51 -1.63
CA ALA A 24 7.82 3.46 -3.04
C ALA A 24 7.38 4.85 -3.53
N TYR A 25 6.48 5.52 -2.80
CA TYR A 25 6.09 6.88 -3.13
C TYR A 25 7.27 7.86 -3.11
N ALA A 26 8.16 7.77 -2.12
CA ALA A 26 9.36 8.60 -2.07
C ALA A 26 10.29 8.41 -3.30
N ARG A 27 10.37 7.19 -3.85
CA ARG A 27 11.12 6.92 -5.10
C ARG A 27 10.40 7.40 -6.36
N SER A 28 9.08 7.54 -6.27
CA SER A 28 8.26 8.08 -7.37
C SER A 28 8.43 9.59 -7.53
N GLU A 29 8.75 10.29 -6.43
CA GLU A 29 9.00 11.73 -6.44
C GLU A 29 10.24 12.02 -7.30
N GLY A 30 10.06 12.90 -8.29
CA GLY A 30 11.12 13.41 -9.17
C GLY A 30 12.09 14.33 -8.41
N ASP A 31 13.07 14.88 -9.12
CA ASP A 31 13.82 16.04 -8.63
C ASP A 31 13.33 17.28 -9.40
N PRO A 32 12.39 18.05 -8.82
CA PRO A 32 11.76 19.17 -9.51
C PRO A 32 12.75 20.33 -9.78
N ASP A 33 13.79 20.48 -8.95
CA ASP A 33 14.80 21.51 -9.14
C ASP A 33 15.73 21.15 -10.30
N TRP A 34 16.17 19.90 -10.38
CA TRP A 34 16.94 19.41 -11.53
C TRP A 34 16.15 19.52 -12.84
N GLU A 35 14.85 19.21 -12.83
CA GLU A 35 13.99 19.32 -14.02
C GLU A 35 13.78 20.76 -14.48
N ARG A 36 13.71 21.71 -13.54
CA ARG A 36 13.59 23.16 -13.79
C ARG A 36 14.88 23.74 -14.36
N ASP A 37 16.01 23.43 -13.72
CA ASP A 37 17.30 24.07 -13.98
C ASP A 37 18.11 23.36 -15.07
N PHE A 38 17.53 22.32 -15.68
CA PHE A 38 18.16 21.49 -16.71
C PHE A 38 18.82 22.26 -17.85
N GLU A 39 18.11 23.25 -18.41
CA GLU A 39 18.62 24.02 -19.55
C GLU A 39 19.76 24.97 -19.12
N GLU A 40 19.73 25.46 -17.88
CA GLU A 40 20.83 26.25 -17.31
C GLU A 40 22.07 25.39 -17.10
N MET A 41 21.91 24.15 -16.60
CA MET A 41 23.01 23.24 -16.33
C MET A 41 23.67 22.67 -17.60
N PHE A 42 22.87 22.30 -18.61
CA PHE A 42 23.36 21.51 -19.76
C PHE A 42 23.21 22.21 -21.12
N GLY A 43 22.52 23.35 -21.16
CA GLY A 43 22.30 24.13 -22.38
C GLY A 43 21.30 23.49 -23.36
N LYS A 44 20.92 24.27 -24.39
CA LYS A 44 19.90 23.88 -25.39
C LYS A 44 20.24 22.61 -26.17
N ALA A 45 21.52 22.29 -26.35
CA ALA A 45 21.94 21.09 -27.06
C ALA A 45 21.49 19.79 -26.34
N ALA A 46 21.35 19.83 -25.02
CA ALA A 46 20.92 18.69 -24.22
C ALA A 46 19.39 18.46 -24.25
N ASN A 47 18.59 19.39 -24.81
CA ASN A 47 17.13 19.25 -24.84
C ASN A 47 16.64 18.01 -25.59
N ARG A 48 17.41 17.50 -26.57
CA ARG A 48 17.08 16.24 -27.26
C ARG A 48 17.22 15.03 -26.34
N ALA A 49 18.22 15.02 -25.45
CA ALA A 49 18.39 13.99 -24.43
C ALA A 49 17.37 14.14 -23.30
N ARG A 50 17.01 15.38 -22.94
CA ARG A 50 15.98 15.70 -21.94
C ARG A 50 14.68 14.95 -22.18
N GLY A 51 14.19 14.89 -23.42
CA GLY A 51 12.95 14.16 -23.73
C GLY A 51 12.99 12.67 -23.37
N GLN A 52 14.13 12.01 -23.57
CA GLN A 52 14.34 10.61 -23.16
C GLN A 52 14.38 10.48 -21.64
N TRP A 53 15.05 11.42 -20.96
CA TRP A 53 15.15 11.43 -19.50
C TRP A 53 13.79 11.70 -18.83
N MET A 54 13.01 12.65 -19.33
CA MET A 54 11.66 12.94 -18.83
C MET A 54 10.73 11.73 -18.99
N ARG A 55 10.83 10.98 -20.10
CA ARG A 55 10.10 9.70 -20.25
C ARG A 55 10.49 8.70 -19.16
N ARG A 56 11.79 8.52 -18.91
CA ARG A 56 12.27 7.60 -17.87
C ARG A 56 11.85 8.02 -16.47
N ILE A 57 11.83 9.32 -16.18
CA ILE A 57 11.34 9.86 -14.90
C ILE A 57 9.83 9.63 -14.78
N HIS A 58 9.07 9.86 -15.83
CA HIS A 58 7.63 9.57 -15.86
C HIS A 58 7.35 8.08 -15.63
N ASP A 59 8.04 7.19 -16.34
CA ASP A 59 7.89 5.74 -16.18
C ASP A 59 8.26 5.31 -14.75
N ARG A 60 9.33 5.89 -14.19
CA ARG A 60 9.72 5.67 -12.79
C ARG A 60 8.59 6.06 -11.85
N LYS A 61 8.02 7.26 -12.02
CA LYS A 61 6.90 7.75 -11.21
C LYS A 61 5.73 6.77 -11.26
N VAL A 62 5.25 6.44 -12.46
CA VAL A 62 4.11 5.51 -12.64
C VAL A 62 4.37 4.16 -11.98
N ASN A 63 5.54 3.56 -12.20
CA ASN A 63 5.87 2.25 -11.65
C ASN A 63 5.92 2.25 -10.12
N TYR A 64 6.58 3.24 -9.52
CA TYR A 64 6.71 3.30 -8.08
C TYR A 64 5.42 3.73 -7.37
N THR A 65 4.61 4.60 -7.99
CA THR A 65 3.25 4.88 -7.51
C THR A 65 2.41 3.60 -7.54
N GLY A 66 2.45 2.83 -8.62
CA GLY A 66 1.75 1.54 -8.71
C GLY A 66 2.17 0.54 -7.63
N ILE A 67 3.47 0.44 -7.34
CA ILE A 67 3.96 -0.40 -6.23
C ILE A 67 3.40 0.08 -4.88
N GLY A 68 3.37 1.39 -4.63
CA GLY A 68 2.77 1.95 -3.42
C GLY A 68 1.28 1.64 -3.30
N ASP A 69 0.54 1.78 -4.40
CA ASP A 69 -0.90 1.49 -4.46
C ASP A 69 -1.20 0.01 -4.24
N ASP A 70 -0.39 -0.90 -4.81
CA ASP A 70 -0.51 -2.34 -4.58
C ASP A 70 -0.30 -2.70 -3.11
N ARG A 71 0.67 -2.07 -2.44
CA ARG A 71 0.95 -2.26 -1.01
C ARG A 71 -0.18 -1.74 -0.13
N ASN A 72 -0.70 -0.55 -0.43
CA ASN A 72 -1.88 -0.03 0.26
C ASN A 72 -3.10 -0.95 0.08
N THR A 73 -3.32 -1.42 -1.14
CA THR A 73 -4.41 -2.35 -1.46
C THR A 73 -4.26 -3.67 -0.70
N ALA A 74 -3.05 -4.23 -0.61
CA ALA A 74 -2.78 -5.42 0.19
C ALA A 74 -3.04 -5.19 1.68
N GLY A 75 -2.70 -4.01 2.19
CA GLY A 75 -3.02 -3.60 3.55
C GLY A 75 -4.54 -3.54 3.80
N ASP A 76 -5.29 -2.94 2.89
CA ASP A 76 -6.75 -2.84 2.97
C ASP A 76 -7.41 -4.22 2.95
N TYR A 77 -6.96 -5.14 2.09
CA TYR A 77 -7.46 -6.52 2.08
C TYR A 77 -7.18 -7.25 3.39
N SER A 78 -6.04 -6.98 4.02
CA SER A 78 -5.68 -7.57 5.32
C SER A 78 -6.59 -7.06 6.44
N ASP A 79 -6.90 -5.76 6.46
CA ASP A 79 -7.85 -5.17 7.43
C ASP A 79 -9.29 -5.68 7.22
N ILE A 80 -9.75 -5.76 5.97
CA ILE A 80 -11.08 -6.31 5.65
C ILE A 80 -11.17 -7.77 6.09
N SER A 81 -10.11 -8.56 5.86
CA SER A 81 -10.06 -9.95 6.30
C SER A 81 -10.10 -10.05 7.82
N ALA A 82 -9.35 -9.21 8.53
CA ALA A 82 -9.37 -9.15 9.99
C ALA A 82 -10.78 -8.86 10.53
N ALA A 83 -11.50 -7.90 9.93
CA ALA A 83 -12.88 -7.58 10.30
C ALA A 83 -13.83 -8.77 10.08
N LYS A 84 -13.71 -9.47 8.95
CA LYS A 84 -14.53 -10.67 8.68
C LYS A 84 -14.29 -11.81 9.68
N PHE A 85 -13.05 -12.00 10.11
CA PHE A 85 -12.74 -12.99 11.15
C PHE A 85 -13.37 -12.59 12.48
N ASP A 86 -13.26 -11.32 12.89
CA ASP A 86 -13.89 -10.83 14.12
C ASP A 86 -15.42 -11.01 14.08
N ASP A 87 -16.07 -10.69 12.96
CA ASP A 87 -17.52 -10.87 12.77
C ASP A 87 -17.92 -12.35 12.88
N THR A 88 -17.14 -13.24 12.25
CA THR A 88 -17.39 -14.69 12.30
C THR A 88 -17.24 -15.24 13.72
N ASP A 89 -16.23 -14.77 14.47
CA ASP A 89 -16.03 -15.15 15.86
C ASP A 89 -17.17 -14.67 16.76
N ILE A 90 -17.66 -13.43 16.55
CA ILE A 90 -18.81 -12.87 17.28
C ILE A 90 -20.08 -13.68 16.98
N ASP A 91 -20.38 -13.95 15.71
CA ASP A 91 -21.55 -14.72 15.31
C ASP A 91 -21.48 -16.18 15.78
N GLY A 92 -20.30 -16.79 15.68
CA GLY A 92 -20.03 -18.14 16.21
C GLY A 92 -20.27 -18.22 17.72
N ALA A 93 -19.72 -17.27 18.49
CA ALA A 93 -19.94 -17.18 19.92
C ALA A 93 -21.42 -16.94 20.27
N GLY A 94 -22.11 -16.10 19.49
CA GLY A 94 -23.54 -15.84 19.62
C GLY A 94 -24.39 -17.11 19.41
N ASN A 95 -24.06 -17.90 18.38
CA ASN A 95 -24.73 -19.16 18.09
C ASN A 95 -24.51 -20.19 19.20
N VAL A 96 -23.29 -20.33 19.72
CA VAL A 96 -22.99 -21.23 20.86
C VAL A 96 -23.77 -20.81 22.11
N ARG A 97 -23.85 -19.52 22.42
CA ARG A 97 -24.63 -19.02 23.57
C ARG A 97 -26.13 -19.30 23.43
N ARG A 98 -26.69 -19.19 22.22
CA ARG A 98 -28.11 -19.44 21.95
C ARG A 98 -28.48 -20.93 21.92
N SER A 99 -27.52 -21.80 21.61
CA SER A 99 -27.71 -23.25 21.57
C SER A 99 -27.34 -23.95 22.88
N GLY A 100 -27.00 -23.19 23.93
CA GLY A 100 -26.82 -23.72 25.28
C GLY A 100 -28.09 -24.40 25.80
N PRO A 101 -27.96 -25.48 26.62
CA PRO A 101 -29.10 -26.26 27.08
C PRO A 101 -30.07 -25.35 27.84
N LYS A 102 -31.34 -25.34 27.40
CA LYS A 102 -32.44 -24.71 28.14
C LYS A 102 -32.50 -25.38 29.52
N LYS A 103 -32.29 -24.60 30.59
CA LYS A 103 -32.71 -25.01 31.92
C LYS A 103 -34.22 -24.97 32.02
#